data_AF-A0A0D2RNZ6-F1
#
_entry.id   AF-A0A0D2RNZ6-F1
#
_cell.length_a   1.000
_cell.length_b   1.000
_cell.length_c   1.000
_cell.angle_alpha   90.00
_cell.angle_beta   90.00
_cell.angle_gamma   90.00
#
_symmetry.space_group_name_H-M   'P 1'
#
loop_
_entity.id
_entity.type
_entity.pdbx_description
1 polymer ?
#
loop_
_entity_poly.entity_id
_entity_poly.type
_entity_poly.pdbx_seq_one_letter_code
_entity_poly.pdbx_strand_id
1 'polypeptide(L)'
;MSCREGLMSPQIETKVSVGFKLVLKITPQPGVPPEEAMVTVAVEFSTGTWTTMWIDGLTSLDRYKGRCYHFEPVPGEKDQYICYVSYPLDLFEEGSVSNMFTSIVGNVFGFKALHAICLEDLRIPTAYIITFQGPPHGIQVERDRLNKYGRPLLGCTIKPKLGLSTKNYGRAVYECLCGRLDFTKDDKNVNPQPFMCWRDHFLFSKALRMSGGDRIHAATVISKLEGERNINLGFVDLLRDDFIEKDRSCDDSVLQFGGRTLGHHWGNTPGAVAN
;
A
#
# COMPACT_ATOMS: atom_id res chain seq x y z
N MET A 1 -16.64 15.39 -37.30
CA MET A 1 -17.06 14.43 -36.27
C MET A 1 -15.88 14.22 -35.35
N SER A 2 -15.96 14.81 -34.16
CA SER A 2 -14.87 14.84 -33.17
C SER A 2 -14.62 13.42 -32.66
N CYS A 3 -13.35 13.04 -32.45
CA CYS A 3 -12.90 11.73 -31.96
C CYS A 3 -13.49 11.30 -30.59
N ARG A 4 -14.39 12.10 -30.03
CA ARG A 4 -14.96 11.95 -28.68
C ARG A 4 -16.42 11.44 -28.69
N GLU A 5 -17.17 11.58 -29.78
CA GLU A 5 -18.63 11.30 -29.75
C GLU A 5 -18.97 9.83 -29.42
N GLY A 6 -18.10 8.87 -29.77
CA GLY A 6 -18.28 7.45 -29.41
C GLY A 6 -17.64 7.02 -28.07
N LEU A 7 -16.77 7.87 -27.49
CA LEU A 7 -16.07 7.61 -26.22
C LEU A 7 -16.76 8.29 -25.01
N MET A 8 -17.61 9.28 -25.28
CA MET A 8 -18.24 10.17 -24.29
C MET A 8 -19.59 9.66 -23.73
N SER A 9 -20.06 8.48 -24.12
CA SER A 9 -21.29 7.93 -23.57
C SER A 9 -20.98 7.04 -22.35
N PRO A 10 -21.50 7.36 -21.14
CA PRO A 10 -21.39 6.47 -20.00
C PRO A 10 -22.12 5.16 -20.34
N GLN A 11 -21.35 4.08 -20.52
CA GLN A 11 -21.92 2.77 -20.78
C GLN A 11 -22.20 2.09 -19.44
N ILE A 12 -23.49 1.87 -19.18
CA ILE A 12 -23.98 1.14 -18.01
C ILE A 12 -23.37 -0.26 -18.03
N GLU A 13 -22.82 -0.63 -16.87
CA GLU A 13 -22.17 -1.89 -16.55
C GLU A 13 -22.81 -3.10 -17.24
N THR A 14 -22.09 -3.75 -18.16
CA THR A 14 -22.41 -5.14 -18.48
C THR A 14 -22.04 -5.97 -17.24
N LYS A 15 -22.94 -6.86 -16.82
CA LYS A 15 -22.88 -7.73 -15.63
C LYS A 15 -21.64 -8.66 -15.52
N VAL A 16 -20.56 -8.42 -16.26
CA VAL A 16 -19.49 -9.39 -16.58
C VAL A 16 -18.07 -8.82 -16.37
N SER A 17 -17.87 -7.66 -15.73
CA SER A 17 -16.50 -7.18 -15.48
C SER A 17 -15.87 -7.92 -14.29
N VAL A 18 -15.24 -9.06 -14.59
CA VAL A 18 -14.24 -9.76 -13.74
C VAL A 18 -12.93 -8.93 -13.65
N GLY A 19 -13.01 -7.62 -13.85
CA GLY A 19 -11.88 -6.71 -14.07
C GLY A 19 -11.59 -5.83 -12.87
N PHE A 20 -10.55 -5.01 -12.99
CA PHE A 20 -10.16 -4.04 -11.97
C PHE A 20 -11.16 -2.90 -11.89
N LYS A 21 -11.43 -2.43 -10.67
CA LYS A 21 -12.20 -1.19 -10.45
C LYS A 21 -11.36 -0.20 -9.64
N LEU A 22 -11.32 1.03 -10.10
CA LEU A 22 -10.56 2.12 -9.49
C LEU A 22 -11.52 3.22 -9.07
N VAL A 23 -11.19 3.86 -7.96
CA VAL A 23 -11.83 5.08 -7.49
C VAL A 23 -10.77 6.17 -7.51
N LEU A 24 -11.01 7.20 -8.31
CA LEU A 24 -10.08 8.31 -8.52
C LEU A 24 -10.73 9.60 -8.06
N LYS A 25 -10.06 10.37 -7.20
CA LYS A 25 -10.44 11.75 -6.93
C LYS A 25 -9.71 12.67 -7.91
N ILE A 26 -10.46 13.39 -8.72
CA ILE A 26 -9.94 14.20 -9.83
C ILE A 26 -10.34 15.66 -9.62
N THR A 27 -9.38 16.56 -9.84
CA THR A 27 -9.60 18.00 -9.98
C THR A 27 -9.19 18.40 -11.40
N PRO A 28 -10.14 18.68 -12.31
CA PRO A 28 -9.84 19.17 -13.65
C PRO A 28 -9.17 20.55 -13.62
N GLN A 29 -8.44 20.91 -14.69
CA GLN A 29 -8.02 22.30 -14.87
C GLN A 29 -9.21 23.24 -15.15
N PRO A 30 -9.10 24.54 -14.82
CA PRO A 30 -10.09 25.52 -15.21
C PRO A 30 -10.38 25.48 -16.72
N GLY A 31 -11.65 25.36 -17.09
CA GLY A 31 -12.09 25.30 -18.49
C GLY A 31 -12.10 23.90 -19.10
N VAL A 32 -11.63 22.86 -18.40
CA VAL A 32 -11.77 21.46 -18.82
C VAL A 32 -13.09 20.89 -18.26
N PRO A 33 -14.01 20.41 -19.10
CA PRO A 33 -15.23 19.77 -18.63
C PRO A 33 -14.91 18.52 -17.78
N PRO A 34 -15.56 18.32 -16.62
CA PRO A 34 -15.30 17.16 -15.75
C PRO A 34 -15.47 15.82 -16.46
N GLU A 35 -16.53 15.67 -17.25
CA GLU A 35 -16.81 14.46 -18.04
C GLU A 35 -15.66 14.12 -19.00
N GLU A 36 -15.11 15.14 -19.66
CA GLU A 36 -13.98 14.98 -20.57
C GLU A 36 -12.72 14.54 -19.83
N ALA A 37 -12.42 15.17 -18.68
CA ALA A 37 -11.29 14.80 -17.86
C ALA A 37 -11.38 13.33 -17.41
N MET A 38 -12.56 12.89 -16.98
CA MET A 38 -12.81 11.52 -16.49
C MET A 38 -12.69 10.47 -17.58
N VAL A 39 -13.27 10.72 -18.76
CA VAL A 39 -13.15 9.81 -19.92
C VAL A 39 -11.70 9.72 -20.38
N THR A 40 -11.00 10.85 -20.44
CA THR A 40 -9.58 10.90 -20.83
C THR A 40 -8.74 10.05 -19.89
N VAL A 41 -8.96 10.17 -18.58
CA VAL A 41 -8.31 9.36 -17.55
C VAL A 41 -8.54 7.86 -17.78
N ALA A 42 -9.80 7.44 -17.97
CA ALA A 42 -10.13 6.04 -18.19
C ALA A 42 -9.48 5.45 -19.46
N VAL A 43 -9.46 6.23 -20.53
CA VAL A 43 -8.93 5.82 -21.84
C VAL A 43 -7.40 5.76 -21.83
N GLU A 44 -6.72 6.76 -21.27
CA GLU A 44 -5.24 6.85 -21.22
C GLU A 44 -4.59 5.83 -20.28
N PHE A 45 -5.30 5.38 -19.24
CA PHE A 45 -4.87 4.27 -18.40
C PHE A 45 -4.96 2.89 -19.09
N SER A 46 -5.52 2.81 -20.30
CA SER A 46 -5.74 1.53 -21.01
C SER A 46 -5.11 1.52 -22.40
N THR A 47 -5.85 1.95 -23.41
CA THR A 47 -5.48 1.82 -24.83
C THR A 47 -5.41 3.17 -25.54
N GLY A 48 -5.68 4.26 -24.83
CA GLY A 48 -5.83 5.60 -25.37
C GLY A 48 -4.55 6.27 -25.82
N THR A 49 -4.71 7.24 -26.73
CA THR A 49 -3.72 8.27 -27.00
C THR A 49 -4.41 9.56 -27.47
N TRP A 50 -3.64 10.63 -27.67
CA TRP A 50 -4.14 11.99 -27.96
C TRP A 50 -4.77 12.17 -29.36
N THR A 51 -4.69 11.17 -30.24
CA THR A 51 -5.27 11.19 -31.59
C THR A 51 -5.82 9.82 -31.96
N THR A 52 -6.80 9.79 -32.87
CA THR A 52 -7.30 8.52 -33.44
C THR A 52 -6.21 7.82 -34.23
N MET A 53 -6.16 6.49 -34.08
CA MET A 53 -5.19 5.65 -34.74
C MET A 53 -5.90 4.58 -35.57
N TRP A 54 -5.52 4.44 -36.85
CA TRP A 54 -6.15 3.42 -37.72
C TRP A 54 -5.91 1.99 -37.22
N ILE A 55 -4.80 1.77 -36.50
CA ILE A 55 -4.45 0.47 -35.91
C ILE A 55 -5.43 0.01 -34.83
N ASP A 56 -6.29 0.89 -34.32
CA ASP A 56 -7.38 0.52 -33.42
C ASP A 56 -8.31 -0.52 -34.08
N GLY A 57 -8.44 -0.48 -35.41
CA GLY A 57 -9.21 -1.46 -36.20
C GLY A 57 -8.58 -2.85 -36.31
N LEU A 58 -7.33 -3.02 -35.84
CA LEU A 58 -6.64 -4.31 -35.83
C LEU A 58 -6.83 -5.07 -34.50
N THR A 59 -7.52 -4.49 -33.53
CA THR A 59 -7.76 -5.09 -32.21
C THR A 59 -9.22 -4.98 -31.82
N SER A 60 -9.63 -5.79 -30.85
CA SER A 60 -10.94 -5.65 -30.22
C SER A 60 -10.94 -4.48 -29.24
N LEU A 61 -10.81 -3.25 -29.75
CA LEU A 61 -10.67 -2.03 -28.91
C LEU A 61 -11.77 -1.92 -27.86
N ASP A 62 -13.01 -2.28 -28.22
CA ASP A 62 -14.13 -2.25 -27.28
C ASP A 62 -13.94 -3.22 -26.09
N ARG A 63 -13.28 -4.36 -26.30
CA ARG A 63 -12.92 -5.29 -25.22
C ARG A 63 -11.87 -4.68 -24.30
N TYR A 64 -10.85 -4.03 -24.86
CA TYR A 64 -9.64 -3.63 -24.12
C TYR A 64 -9.70 -2.23 -23.51
N LYS A 65 -10.58 -1.34 -23.99
CA LYS A 65 -10.67 0.02 -23.45
C LYS A 65 -11.18 0.05 -22.01
N GLY A 66 -10.51 0.83 -21.17
CA GLY A 66 -10.99 1.23 -19.86
C GLY A 66 -12.23 2.12 -19.98
N ARG A 67 -13.11 2.07 -18.97
CA ARG A 67 -14.38 2.81 -18.98
C ARG A 67 -14.61 3.51 -17.65
N CYS A 68 -14.87 4.81 -17.70
CA CYS A 68 -15.54 5.52 -16.61
C CYS A 68 -17.03 5.14 -16.66
N TYR A 69 -17.54 4.51 -15.61
CA TYR A 69 -18.93 4.04 -15.56
C TYR A 69 -19.81 4.89 -14.63
N HIS A 70 -19.19 5.63 -13.71
CA HIS A 70 -19.89 6.54 -12.81
C HIS A 70 -18.94 7.65 -12.36
N PHE A 71 -19.50 8.81 -12.03
CA PHE A 71 -18.79 9.87 -11.33
C PHE A 71 -19.77 10.70 -10.52
N GLU A 72 -19.25 11.34 -9.48
CA GLU A 72 -20.03 12.19 -8.58
C GLU A 72 -19.16 13.32 -8.02
N PRO A 73 -19.75 14.49 -7.67
CA PRO A 73 -19.00 15.56 -7.01
C PRO A 73 -18.57 15.15 -5.60
N VAL A 74 -17.39 15.58 -5.17
CA VAL A 74 -16.92 15.40 -3.79
C VAL A 74 -17.73 16.33 -2.86
N PRO A 75 -18.37 15.81 -1.80
CA PRO A 75 -19.14 16.65 -0.89
C PRO A 75 -18.30 17.77 -0.26
N GLY A 76 -18.78 19.01 -0.36
CA GLY A 76 -18.11 20.18 0.21
C GLY A 76 -16.99 20.80 -0.64
N GLU A 77 -16.63 20.17 -1.77
CA GLU A 77 -15.60 20.66 -2.69
C GLU A 77 -16.24 21.20 -3.98
N LYS A 78 -15.73 22.32 -4.50
CA LYS A 78 -16.36 23.03 -5.63
C LYS A 78 -16.07 22.41 -6.99
N ASP A 79 -14.87 21.84 -7.17
CA ASP A 79 -14.35 21.40 -8.46
C ASP A 79 -13.65 20.03 -8.39
N GLN A 80 -13.99 19.23 -7.38
CA GLN A 80 -13.47 17.87 -7.21
C GLN A 80 -14.55 16.83 -7.44
N TYR A 81 -14.15 15.72 -8.06
CA TYR A 81 -15.05 14.64 -8.42
C TYR A 81 -14.45 13.29 -8.08
N ILE A 82 -15.28 12.36 -7.64
CA ILE A 82 -14.95 10.94 -7.56
C ILE A 82 -15.34 10.31 -8.90
N CYS A 83 -14.39 9.63 -9.52
CA CYS A 83 -14.52 8.96 -10.80
C CYS A 83 -14.30 7.46 -10.61
N TYR A 84 -15.26 6.68 -11.10
CA TYR A 84 -15.25 5.23 -10.99
C TYR A 84 -14.89 4.62 -12.34
N VAL A 85 -13.73 3.98 -12.41
CA VAL A 85 -13.18 3.43 -13.64
C VAL A 85 -13.08 1.92 -13.55
N SER A 86 -13.33 1.24 -14.67
CA SER A 86 -13.18 -0.21 -14.80
C SER A 86 -12.22 -0.57 -15.93
N TYR A 87 -11.42 -1.62 -15.70
CA TYR A 87 -10.49 -2.17 -16.68
C TYR A 87 -10.69 -3.67 -16.85
N PRO A 88 -10.60 -4.18 -18.08
CA PRO A 88 -10.55 -5.62 -18.33
C PRO A 88 -9.34 -6.27 -17.65
N LEU A 89 -9.53 -7.49 -17.14
CA LEU A 89 -8.45 -8.28 -16.54
C LEU A 89 -7.30 -8.55 -17.52
N ASP A 90 -7.63 -8.76 -18.80
CA ASP A 90 -6.69 -9.12 -19.87
C ASP A 90 -5.58 -8.10 -20.13
N LEU A 91 -5.70 -6.87 -19.61
CA LEU A 91 -4.66 -5.85 -19.73
C LEU A 91 -3.47 -6.08 -18.79
N PHE A 92 -3.63 -6.97 -17.81
CA PHE A 92 -2.71 -7.11 -16.69
C PHE A 92 -1.97 -8.45 -16.73
N GLU A 93 -0.65 -8.38 -16.61
CA GLU A 93 0.21 -9.55 -16.49
C GLU A 93 -0.01 -10.24 -15.14
N GLU A 94 -0.24 -11.56 -15.18
CA GLU A 94 -0.41 -12.42 -14.01
C GLU A 94 0.79 -12.31 -13.05
N GLY A 95 0.55 -12.18 -11.75
CA GLY A 95 1.61 -12.13 -10.73
C GLY A 95 2.50 -10.88 -10.75
N SER A 96 2.15 -9.83 -11.52
CA SER A 96 3.01 -8.67 -11.76
C SER A 96 2.47 -7.38 -11.16
N VAL A 97 2.86 -7.09 -9.91
CA VAL A 97 2.56 -5.81 -9.24
C VAL A 97 3.10 -4.62 -10.05
N SER A 98 4.26 -4.80 -10.71
CA SER A 98 4.86 -3.76 -11.55
C SER A 98 4.01 -3.42 -12.76
N ASN A 99 3.55 -4.43 -13.51
CA ASN A 99 2.67 -4.21 -14.65
C ASN A 99 1.36 -3.52 -14.22
N MET A 100 0.75 -4.00 -13.13
CA MET A 100 -0.46 -3.40 -12.56
C MET A 100 -0.29 -1.91 -12.26
N PHE A 101 0.76 -1.51 -11.53
CA PHE A 101 0.96 -0.11 -11.20
C PHE A 101 1.41 0.74 -12.39
N THR A 102 2.19 0.22 -13.33
CA THR A 102 2.54 0.98 -14.53
C THR A 102 1.30 1.36 -15.33
N SER A 103 0.29 0.49 -15.39
CA SER A 103 -0.99 0.76 -16.05
C SER A 103 -1.90 1.67 -15.22
N ILE A 104 -1.97 1.51 -13.89
CA ILE A 104 -2.93 2.20 -13.01
C ILE A 104 -2.44 3.54 -12.45
N VAL A 105 -1.14 3.73 -12.27
CA VAL A 105 -0.54 4.98 -11.74
C VAL A 105 0.58 5.52 -12.63
N GLY A 106 0.57 5.16 -13.91
CA GLY A 106 1.53 5.63 -14.89
C GLY A 106 1.31 7.10 -15.29
N ASN A 107 1.20 7.33 -16.60
CA ASN A 107 1.30 8.67 -17.19
C ASN A 107 0.22 9.66 -16.74
N VAL A 108 -0.95 9.16 -16.31
CA VAL A 108 -2.14 9.97 -16.07
C VAL A 108 -1.96 10.98 -14.92
N PHE A 109 -1.07 10.69 -13.97
CA PHE A 109 -0.75 11.61 -12.86
C PHE A 109 -0.03 12.90 -13.32
N GLY A 110 0.49 12.93 -14.55
CA GLY A 110 1.12 14.10 -15.16
C GLY A 110 0.27 14.82 -16.20
N PHE A 111 -1.02 14.50 -16.35
CA PHE A 111 -1.85 15.06 -17.41
C PHE A 111 -2.10 16.55 -17.24
N LYS A 112 -1.79 17.34 -18.27
CA LYS A 112 -2.00 18.79 -18.26
C LYS A 112 -3.47 19.19 -18.11
N ALA A 113 -4.42 18.33 -18.49
CA ALA A 113 -5.85 18.58 -18.34
C ALA A 113 -6.32 18.46 -16.87
N LEU A 114 -5.49 17.91 -15.99
CA LEU A 114 -5.78 17.75 -14.57
C LEU A 114 -4.96 18.75 -13.76
N HIS A 115 -5.60 19.35 -12.76
CA HIS A 115 -4.92 20.09 -11.71
C HIS A 115 -4.37 19.13 -10.64
N ALA A 116 -5.17 18.14 -10.26
CA ALA A 116 -4.79 17.10 -9.31
C ALA A 116 -5.54 15.79 -9.60
N ILE A 117 -4.91 14.67 -9.24
CA ILE A 117 -5.51 13.33 -9.27
C ILE A 117 -4.96 12.52 -8.10
N CYS A 118 -5.83 11.74 -7.46
CA CYS A 118 -5.51 10.84 -6.37
C CYS A 118 -6.22 9.50 -6.62
N LEU A 119 -5.50 8.38 -6.46
CA LEU A 119 -6.10 7.05 -6.41
C LEU A 119 -6.59 6.81 -4.98
N GLU A 120 -7.91 6.80 -4.80
CA GLU A 120 -8.56 6.67 -3.50
C GLU A 120 -8.79 5.20 -3.12
N ASP A 121 -9.15 4.36 -4.09
CA ASP A 121 -9.38 2.93 -3.87
C ASP A 121 -9.11 2.09 -5.14
N LEU A 122 -8.73 0.84 -4.93
CA LEU A 122 -8.44 -0.14 -5.97
C LEU A 122 -9.04 -1.50 -5.59
N ARG A 123 -10.11 -1.88 -6.28
CA ARG A 123 -10.64 -3.24 -6.23
C ARG A 123 -9.91 -4.13 -7.23
N ILE A 124 -9.13 -5.05 -6.70
CA ILE A 124 -8.45 -6.10 -7.47
C ILE A 124 -9.38 -7.31 -7.60
N PRO A 125 -9.62 -7.84 -8.81
CA PRO A 125 -10.48 -9.00 -8.99
C PRO A 125 -9.82 -10.28 -8.46
N THR A 126 -10.62 -11.18 -7.87
CA THR A 126 -10.13 -12.45 -7.31
C THR A 126 -9.33 -13.27 -8.32
N ALA A 127 -9.74 -13.27 -9.60
CA ALA A 127 -9.04 -13.96 -10.68
C ALA A 127 -7.59 -13.45 -10.88
N TYR A 128 -7.31 -12.19 -10.55
CA TYR A 128 -5.94 -11.67 -10.54
C TYR A 128 -5.21 -12.02 -9.25
N ILE A 129 -5.88 -11.91 -8.09
CA ILE A 129 -5.29 -12.19 -6.77
C ILE A 129 -4.71 -13.61 -6.70
N ILE A 130 -5.41 -14.60 -7.24
CA ILE A 130 -4.97 -16.01 -7.23
C ILE A 130 -3.69 -16.27 -8.03
N THR A 131 -3.23 -15.31 -8.84
CA THR A 131 -1.97 -15.40 -9.59
C THR A 131 -0.76 -15.06 -8.71
N PHE A 132 -0.97 -14.53 -7.51
CA PHE A 132 0.08 -14.18 -6.56
C PHE A 132 0.24 -15.26 -5.48
N GLN A 133 1.47 -15.41 -5.00
CA GLN A 133 1.78 -16.31 -3.89
C GLN A 133 1.14 -15.85 -2.56
N GLY A 134 0.97 -14.55 -2.37
CA GLY A 134 0.55 -13.96 -1.09
C GLY A 134 1.66 -13.99 -0.03
N PRO A 135 1.33 -13.72 1.24
CA PRO A 135 2.28 -13.76 2.35
C PRO A 135 2.90 -15.16 2.51
N PRO A 136 4.23 -15.27 2.68
CA PRO A 136 4.90 -16.57 2.72
C PRO A 136 4.54 -17.42 3.96
N HIS A 137 4.18 -16.78 5.08
CA HIS A 137 3.72 -17.48 6.29
C HIS A 137 2.34 -17.00 6.73
N GLY A 138 2.10 -15.68 6.68
CA GLY A 138 0.86 -15.09 7.19
C GLY A 138 0.77 -15.12 8.72
N ILE A 139 -0.30 -14.52 9.26
CA ILE A 139 -0.43 -14.22 10.71
C ILE A 139 -0.45 -15.51 11.54
N GLN A 140 -1.22 -16.51 11.13
CA GLN A 140 -1.41 -17.75 11.90
C GLN A 140 -0.09 -18.51 12.06
N VAL A 141 0.58 -18.82 10.96
CA VAL A 141 1.88 -19.54 10.98
C VAL A 141 2.94 -18.73 11.71
N GLU A 142 2.93 -17.40 11.59
CA GLU A 142 3.84 -16.55 12.34
C GLU A 142 3.60 -16.66 13.86
N ARG A 143 2.34 -16.61 14.32
CA ARG A 143 1.99 -16.81 15.74
C ARG A 143 2.37 -18.20 16.24
N ASP A 144 2.15 -19.23 15.42
CA ASP A 144 2.50 -20.62 15.75
C ASP A 144 4.00 -20.81 15.91
N ARG A 145 4.80 -20.25 14.99
CA ARG A 145 6.27 -20.31 15.08
C ARG A 145 6.82 -19.59 16.31
N LEU A 146 6.16 -18.53 16.75
CA LEU A 146 6.57 -17.75 17.91
C LEU A 146 5.99 -18.29 19.22
N ASN A 147 4.99 -19.18 19.15
CA ASN A 147 4.18 -19.65 20.28
C ASN A 147 3.64 -18.48 21.13
N LYS A 148 3.05 -17.47 20.46
CA LYS A 148 2.56 -16.23 21.08
C LYS A 148 1.16 -15.87 20.60
N TYR A 149 0.19 -15.97 21.52
CA TYR A 149 -1.24 -15.80 21.26
C TYR A 149 -1.90 -14.85 22.26
N GLY A 150 -3.08 -14.35 21.92
CA GLY A 150 -3.92 -13.55 22.83
C GLY A 150 -3.39 -12.16 23.17
N ARG A 151 -2.33 -11.70 22.49
CA ARG A 151 -1.81 -10.33 22.62
C ARG A 151 -1.12 -9.85 21.34
N PRO A 152 -1.00 -8.52 21.16
CA PRO A 152 -0.10 -7.93 20.19
C PRO A 152 1.35 -8.37 20.41
N LEU A 153 2.11 -8.44 19.31
CA LEU A 153 3.54 -8.65 19.36
C LEU A 153 4.25 -7.32 19.63
N LEU A 154 5.26 -7.33 20.49
CA LEU A 154 5.99 -6.14 20.92
C LEU A 154 7.36 -6.07 20.24
N GLY A 155 7.71 -4.91 19.70
CA GLY A 155 8.96 -4.68 19.00
C GLY A 155 9.66 -3.38 19.38
N CYS A 156 10.96 -3.28 19.09
CA CYS A 156 11.71 -2.04 19.23
C CYS A 156 12.64 -1.80 18.03
N THR A 157 12.57 -0.61 17.43
CA THR A 157 13.59 -0.16 16.47
C THR A 157 14.81 0.35 17.23
N ILE A 158 16.00 -0.21 16.98
CA ILE A 158 17.24 0.19 17.68
C ILE A 158 17.62 1.64 17.36
N LYS A 159 18.12 2.36 18.36
CA LYS A 159 18.57 3.76 18.29
C LYS A 159 19.97 3.93 18.91
N PRO A 160 20.74 4.98 18.55
CA PRO A 160 20.45 6.00 17.55
C PRO A 160 20.29 5.41 16.15
N LYS A 161 19.63 6.17 15.26
CA LYS A 161 19.24 5.69 13.92
C LYS A 161 20.41 5.12 13.10
N LEU A 162 21.58 5.75 13.21
CA LEU A 162 22.85 5.33 12.59
C LEU A 162 24.01 5.59 13.56
N GLY A 163 25.17 4.99 13.28
CA GLY A 163 26.43 5.27 13.98
C GLY A 163 26.78 4.31 15.13
N LEU A 164 25.92 3.34 15.45
CA LEU A 164 26.30 2.24 16.33
C LEU A 164 27.30 1.30 15.62
N SER A 165 28.31 0.86 16.37
CA SER A 165 29.11 -0.29 15.96
C SER A 165 28.32 -1.59 16.13
N THR A 166 28.68 -2.62 15.39
CA THR A 166 28.08 -3.97 15.49
C THR A 166 27.94 -4.48 16.92
N LYS A 167 29.00 -4.34 17.73
CA LYS A 167 29.01 -4.82 19.12
C LYS A 167 27.97 -4.10 19.98
N ASN A 168 27.89 -2.78 19.87
CA ASN A 168 26.93 -1.98 20.64
C ASN A 168 25.50 -2.19 20.14
N TYR A 169 25.33 -2.44 18.84
CA TYR A 169 24.06 -2.83 18.26
C TYR A 169 23.55 -4.15 18.85
N GLY A 170 24.39 -5.18 18.85
CA GLY A 170 24.06 -6.48 19.44
C GLY A 170 23.74 -6.39 20.94
N ARG A 171 24.43 -5.53 21.68
CA ARG A 171 24.11 -5.26 23.09
C ARG A 171 22.73 -4.65 23.26
N ALA A 172 22.35 -3.68 22.44
CA ALA A 172 21.02 -3.06 22.52
C ALA A 172 19.91 -4.07 22.19
N VAL A 173 20.14 -4.93 21.20
CA VAL A 173 19.23 -6.03 20.84
C VAL A 173 19.07 -7.00 22.02
N TYR A 174 20.18 -7.45 22.61
CA TYR A 174 20.18 -8.38 23.74
C TYR A 174 19.31 -7.87 24.89
N GLU A 175 19.53 -6.61 25.32
CA GLU A 175 18.77 -6.03 26.44
C GLU A 175 17.27 -5.91 26.13
N CYS A 176 16.90 -5.55 24.90
CA CYS A 176 15.51 -5.47 24.49
C CYS A 176 14.79 -6.83 24.59
N LEU A 177 15.45 -7.89 24.11
CA LEU A 177 14.89 -9.25 24.12
C LEU A 177 14.87 -9.85 25.53
N CYS A 178 15.90 -9.61 26.35
CA CYS A 178 15.89 -9.97 27.77
C CYS A 178 14.77 -9.28 28.54
N GLY A 179 14.42 -8.05 28.15
CA GLY A 179 13.26 -7.32 28.64
C GLY A 179 11.90 -7.82 28.11
N ARG A 180 11.85 -8.99 27.48
CA ARG A 180 10.65 -9.67 26.96
C ARG A 180 9.99 -9.05 25.73
N LEU A 181 10.66 -8.16 25.01
CA LEU A 181 10.19 -7.81 23.66
C LEU A 181 10.25 -9.04 22.75
N ASP A 182 9.28 -9.14 21.85
CA ASP A 182 9.21 -10.24 20.90
C ASP A 182 10.20 -10.03 19.75
N PHE A 183 10.47 -8.77 19.39
CA PHE A 183 11.35 -8.40 18.29
C PHE A 183 12.19 -7.16 18.56
N THR A 184 13.31 -7.08 17.85
CA THR A 184 13.98 -5.82 17.54
C THR A 184 14.04 -5.64 16.03
N LYS A 185 14.20 -4.40 15.58
CA LYS A 185 14.24 -4.07 14.14
C LYS A 185 15.36 -3.07 13.85
N ASP A 186 16.01 -3.27 12.71
CA ASP A 186 16.85 -2.27 12.07
C ASP A 186 16.07 -1.02 11.70
N ASP A 187 16.68 0.16 11.87
CA ASP A 187 16.10 1.37 11.31
C ASP A 187 16.14 1.32 9.77
N LYS A 188 15.20 1.99 9.10
CA LYS A 188 15.01 1.91 7.64
C LYS A 188 16.24 2.33 6.81
N ASN A 189 17.19 3.04 7.41
CA ASN A 189 18.41 3.48 6.76
C ASN A 189 19.67 2.77 7.27
N VAL A 190 19.55 1.83 8.21
CA VAL A 190 20.66 0.94 8.59
C VAL A 190 20.86 -0.04 7.45
N ASN A 191 22.03 0.03 6.83
CA ASN A 191 22.44 -0.72 5.64
C ASN A 191 23.93 -1.09 5.82
N PRO A 192 24.63 -1.68 4.85
CA PRO A 192 26.07 -1.79 4.94
C PRO A 192 26.71 -0.39 4.94
N GLN A 193 27.23 0.05 6.08
CA GLN A 193 27.91 1.33 6.23
C GLN A 193 29.31 1.14 6.80
N PRO A 194 30.24 2.10 6.62
CA PRO A 194 31.60 1.98 7.15
C PRO A 194 31.68 1.73 8.67
N PHE A 195 30.72 2.24 9.44
CA PHE A 195 30.67 2.04 10.89
C PHE A 195 30.04 0.71 11.32
N MET A 196 29.40 -0.01 10.38
CA MET A 196 28.72 -1.29 10.65
C MET A 196 28.58 -2.09 9.35
N CYS A 197 29.58 -2.94 9.08
CA CYS A 197 29.56 -3.83 7.92
C CYS A 197 28.45 -4.88 8.07
N TRP A 198 27.79 -5.22 6.95
CA TRP A 198 26.68 -6.16 6.96
C TRP A 198 27.09 -7.54 7.47
N ARG A 199 28.31 -8.02 7.18
CA ARG A 199 28.75 -9.35 7.63
C ARG A 199 28.87 -9.43 9.14
N ASP A 200 29.43 -8.40 9.76
CA ASP A 200 29.62 -8.36 11.21
C ASP A 200 28.27 -8.19 11.92
N HIS A 201 27.41 -7.31 11.39
CA HIS A 201 26.04 -7.15 11.87
C HIS A 201 25.27 -8.47 11.79
N PHE A 202 25.38 -9.17 10.66
CA PHE A 202 24.67 -10.42 10.43
C PHE A 202 25.27 -11.61 11.17
N LEU A 203 26.56 -11.62 11.51
CA LEU A 203 27.18 -12.66 12.34
C LEU A 203 26.71 -12.56 13.79
N PHE A 204 26.64 -11.33 14.34
CA PHE A 204 26.06 -11.11 15.67
C PHE A 204 24.53 -11.29 15.67
N SER A 205 23.83 -10.88 14.60
CA SER A 205 22.39 -11.10 14.45
C SER A 205 22.03 -12.54 14.09
N LYS A 206 22.91 -13.33 13.45
CA LYS A 206 22.73 -14.78 13.17
C LYS A 206 22.68 -15.60 14.45
N ALA A 207 23.34 -15.16 15.52
CA ALA A 207 23.15 -15.73 16.85
C ALA A 207 21.71 -15.52 17.38
N LEU A 208 20.88 -14.70 16.70
CA LEU A 208 19.55 -14.26 17.14
C LEU A 208 18.49 -14.24 16.01
N ARG A 209 18.72 -14.90 14.87
CA ARG A 209 17.99 -14.61 13.62
C ARG A 209 16.76 -15.48 13.39
N MET A 210 15.65 -14.84 12.98
CA MET A 210 14.91 -15.13 11.74
C MET A 210 13.76 -14.14 11.53
N SER A 211 13.78 -13.36 10.45
CA SER A 211 12.61 -12.62 9.97
C SER A 211 12.70 -12.43 8.46
N GLY A 212 12.17 -13.41 7.72
CA GLY A 212 11.68 -13.16 6.37
C GLY A 212 10.38 -12.34 6.48
N GLY A 213 10.09 -11.51 5.48
CA GLY A 213 9.03 -10.49 5.61
C GLY A 213 7.61 -11.04 5.46
N ASP A 214 6.84 -10.92 6.55
CA ASP A 214 5.39 -11.17 6.65
C ASP A 214 4.61 -9.93 7.14
N ARG A 215 5.31 -8.80 7.37
CA ARG A 215 4.79 -7.64 8.12
C ARG A 215 4.98 -6.34 7.36
N ILE A 216 3.98 -5.47 7.45
CA ILE A 216 4.02 -4.09 6.96
C ILE A 216 3.64 -3.10 8.06
N HIS A 217 4.22 -1.89 8.04
CA HIS A 217 3.85 -0.82 8.97
C HIS A 217 2.54 -0.15 8.51
N ALA A 218 1.51 -0.14 9.37
CA ALA A 218 0.19 0.44 9.08
C ALA A 218 -0.17 1.66 9.97
N ALA A 219 0.84 2.44 10.35
CA ALA A 219 0.75 3.68 11.15
C ALA A 219 0.21 3.53 12.60
N THR A 220 0.14 4.65 13.33
CA THR A 220 -0.32 4.75 14.72
C THR A 220 -1.09 6.05 14.93
N VAL A 221 -2.30 6.00 15.50
CA VAL A 221 -3.23 7.14 15.61
C VAL A 221 -2.74 8.24 16.56
N ILE A 222 -2.16 7.87 17.71
CA ILE A 222 -1.76 8.82 18.78
C ILE A 222 -0.24 9.05 18.80
N SER A 223 0.38 9.10 17.62
CA SER A 223 1.84 9.14 17.50
C SER A 223 2.34 10.42 16.86
N LYS A 224 3.66 10.52 16.73
CA LYS A 224 4.33 11.62 16.03
C LYS A 224 4.17 11.60 14.51
N LEU A 225 3.72 10.48 13.94
CA LEU A 225 3.48 10.35 12.50
C LEU A 225 2.00 10.61 12.23
N GLU A 226 1.70 11.15 11.05
CA GLU A 226 0.33 11.35 10.59
C GLU A 226 -0.46 10.03 10.67
N GLY A 227 -1.72 10.13 11.08
CA GLY A 227 -2.57 8.96 11.28
C GLY A 227 -3.96 9.35 11.76
N GLU A 228 -4.90 9.46 10.83
CA GLU A 228 -6.32 9.58 11.15
C GLU A 228 -6.85 8.20 11.58
N ARG A 229 -7.76 8.17 12.56
CA ARG A 229 -8.20 6.93 13.20
C ARG A 229 -8.88 5.97 12.22
N ASN A 230 -9.83 6.47 11.43
CA ASN A 230 -10.60 5.63 10.52
C ASN A 230 -9.75 5.16 9.34
N ILE A 231 -8.85 6.01 8.83
CA ILE A 231 -7.88 5.63 7.78
C ILE A 231 -6.93 4.52 8.28
N ASN A 232 -6.41 4.66 9.50
CA ASN A 232 -5.48 3.66 10.05
C ASN A 232 -6.17 2.30 10.31
N LEU A 233 -7.39 2.31 10.86
CA LEU A 233 -8.20 1.09 10.97
C LEU A 233 -8.47 0.52 9.57
N GLY A 234 -8.77 1.40 8.60
CA GLY A 234 -8.75 1.18 7.15
C GLY A 234 -7.70 0.17 6.69
N PHE A 235 -6.44 0.56 6.87
CA PHE A 235 -5.27 -0.23 6.48
C PHE A 235 -5.10 -1.52 7.28
N VAL A 236 -5.47 -1.52 8.56
CA VAL A 236 -5.33 -2.72 9.40
C VAL A 236 -6.20 -3.86 8.88
N ASP A 237 -7.45 -3.58 8.53
CA ASP A 237 -8.36 -4.65 8.10
C ASP A 237 -8.06 -5.12 6.67
N LEU A 238 -7.55 -4.21 5.81
CA LEU A 238 -6.98 -4.57 4.49
C LEU A 238 -5.87 -5.61 4.57
N LEU A 239 -5.15 -5.68 5.69
CA LEU A 239 -4.02 -6.57 5.87
C LEU A 239 -4.38 -7.86 6.61
N ARG A 240 -5.58 -7.96 7.17
CA ARG A 240 -5.98 -9.06 8.06
C ARG A 240 -7.14 -9.87 7.53
N ASP A 241 -8.14 -9.21 6.98
CA ASP A 241 -9.43 -9.84 6.72
C ASP A 241 -9.48 -10.42 5.31
N ASP A 242 -9.98 -11.65 5.19
CA ASP A 242 -10.25 -12.29 3.90
C ASP A 242 -11.36 -11.55 3.11
N PHE A 243 -12.21 -10.82 3.84
CA PHE A 243 -13.28 -9.97 3.32
C PHE A 243 -13.51 -8.78 4.24
N ILE A 244 -13.55 -7.57 3.68
CA ILE A 244 -13.63 -6.32 4.46
C ILE A 244 -15.06 -5.79 4.45
N GLU A 245 -15.74 -5.89 5.61
CA GLU A 245 -17.01 -5.19 5.87
C GLU A 245 -16.79 -3.77 6.43
N LYS A 246 -17.87 -2.99 6.53
CA LYS A 246 -17.83 -1.54 6.78
C LYS A 246 -17.50 -1.11 8.22
N ASP A 247 -17.46 -2.00 9.23
CA ASP A 247 -17.24 -1.61 10.66
C ASP A 247 -16.42 -2.64 11.49
N ARG A 248 -15.65 -2.16 12.49
CA ARG A 248 -14.30 -2.71 12.83
C ARG A 248 -13.92 -2.65 14.33
N SER A 249 -13.34 -3.74 14.86
CA SER A 249 -12.52 -3.80 16.10
C SER A 249 -11.50 -4.95 16.03
N CYS A 250 -10.26 -4.83 16.55
CA CYS A 250 -9.25 -5.89 16.33
C CYS A 250 -7.98 -5.90 17.24
N ASP A 251 -7.37 -7.09 17.41
CA ASP A 251 -6.23 -7.39 18.32
C ASP A 251 -4.89 -7.77 17.61
N ASP A 252 -4.89 -8.12 16.33
CA ASP A 252 -3.74 -8.75 15.61
C ASP A 252 -2.62 -7.80 15.14
N SER A 253 -2.03 -7.03 16.06
CA SER A 253 -1.05 -5.98 15.74
C SER A 253 0.38 -6.27 16.22
N VAL A 254 1.34 -5.56 15.62
CA VAL A 254 2.71 -5.43 16.15
C VAL A 254 2.92 -3.99 16.61
N LEU A 255 3.12 -3.79 17.90
CA LEU A 255 3.36 -2.47 18.49
C LEU A 255 4.86 -2.22 18.64
N GLN A 256 5.37 -1.13 18.08
CA GLN A 256 6.80 -0.79 18.12
C GLN A 256 7.10 0.44 18.99
N PHE A 257 7.95 0.25 20.00
CA PHE A 257 8.27 1.28 21.00
C PHE A 257 9.76 1.62 21.02
N GLY A 258 10.28 2.29 19.98
CA GLY A 258 11.70 2.65 19.90
C GLY A 258 12.18 3.58 21.03
N GLY A 259 11.76 4.85 20.99
CA GLY A 259 12.21 5.86 21.96
C GLY A 259 11.77 5.57 23.40
N ARG A 260 10.59 4.96 23.59
CA ARG A 260 10.04 4.65 24.92
C ARG A 260 10.83 3.53 25.63
N THR A 261 11.28 2.51 24.90
CA THR A 261 12.12 1.45 25.47
C THR A 261 13.55 1.92 25.72
N LEU A 262 14.19 2.53 24.72
CA LEU A 262 15.61 2.88 24.78
C LEU A 262 15.90 4.15 25.59
N GLY A 263 14.90 5.02 25.74
CA GLY A 263 15.00 6.26 26.53
C GLY A 263 14.61 6.10 27.99
N HIS A 264 14.25 4.88 28.45
CA HIS A 264 13.84 4.66 29.83
C HIS A 264 15.01 4.91 30.80
N HIS A 265 14.76 5.67 31.88
CA HIS A 265 15.81 6.16 32.78
C HIS A 265 16.64 5.05 33.45
N TRP A 266 16.08 3.85 33.59
CA TRP A 266 16.77 2.67 34.15
C TRP A 266 17.35 1.71 33.10
N GLY A 267 17.38 2.11 31.83
CA GLY A 267 17.94 1.34 30.72
C GLY A 267 16.92 0.51 29.95
N ASN A 268 17.41 -0.18 28.91
CA ASN A 268 16.58 -0.84 27.89
C ASN A 268 15.71 -1.98 28.45
N THR A 269 16.26 -2.83 29.33
CA THR A 269 15.53 -3.96 29.92
C THR A 269 14.32 -3.47 30.73
N PRO A 270 14.44 -2.52 31.68
CA PRO A 270 13.28 -1.92 32.33
C PRO A 270 12.30 -1.22 31.38
N GLY A 271 12.81 -0.53 30.35
CA GLY A 271 11.95 0.12 29.35
C GLY A 271 11.17 -0.86 28.47
N ALA A 272 11.70 -2.07 28.25
CA ALA A 272 11.01 -3.16 27.55
C ALA A 272 9.94 -3.80 28.44
N VAL A 273 10.23 -4.00 29.73
CA VAL A 273 9.27 -4.52 30.73
C VAL A 273 8.09 -3.58 30.96
N ALA A 274 8.29 -2.27 30.78
CA ALA A 274 7.25 -1.26 31.00
C ALA A 274 6.25 -1.09 29.85
N ASN A 275 6.44 -1.77 28.71
CA ASN A 275 5.53 -1.76 27.56
C ASN A 275 4.48 -2.86 27.66
#